data_AF-A0A521TDY3-F1
#
_entry.id   AF-A0A521TDY3-F1
#
_cell.length_a   1.000
_cell.length_b   1.000
_cell.length_c   1.000
_cell.angle_alpha   90.00
_cell.angle_beta   90.00
_cell.angle_gamma   90.00
#
_symmetry.space_group_name_H-M   'P 1'
#
loop_
_entity.id
_entity.type
_entity.pdbx_description
1 polymer ?
#
loop_
_entity_poly.entity_id
_entity_poly.type
_entity_poly.pdbx_seq_one_letter_code
_entity_poly.pdbx_strand_id
1 'polypeptide(L)' 'MQIHQKLTIVGVILLVATYMISIYHESDHPGIGFNYAYITGISMLIVFITSFVLFGKDRIKESKSKK' A
#
# COMPACT_ATOMS: atom_id res chain seq x y z
N MET A 1 -9.73 0.30 -15.96
CA MET A 1 -9.27 0.56 -14.57
C MET A 1 -8.18 1.62 -14.60
N GLN A 2 -8.35 2.70 -13.84
CA GLN A 2 -7.39 3.81 -13.78
C GLN A 2 -6.13 3.41 -13.00
N ILE A 3 -5.01 4.12 -13.20
CA ILE A 3 -3.71 3.76 -12.60
C ILE A 3 -3.79 3.77 -11.06
N HIS A 4 -4.44 4.77 -10.47
CA HIS A 4 -4.64 4.83 -9.02
C HIS A 4 -5.48 3.64 -8.49
N GLN A 5 -6.47 3.16 -9.24
CA GLN A 5 -7.23 1.96 -8.86
C GLN A 5 -6.33 0.72 -8.86
N LYS A 6 -5.43 0.59 -9.87
CA LYS A 6 -4.46 -0.52 -9.93
C LYS A 6 -3.49 -0.48 -8.75
N LEU A 7 -2.95 0.68 -8.44
CA LEU A 7 -2.06 0.87 -7.28
C LEU A 7 -2.78 0.61 -5.96
N THR A 8 -4.04 1.00 -5.85
CA THR A 8 -4.85 0.71 -4.65
C THR A 8 -5.03 -0.80 -4.46
N ILE A 9 -5.33 -1.56 -5.51
CA ILE A 9 -5.42 -3.03 -5.43
C ILE A 9 -4.07 -3.64 -5.01
N VAL A 10 -2.97 -3.19 -5.60
CA VAL A 10 -1.62 -3.65 -5.21
C VAL A 10 -1.33 -3.30 -3.74
N GLY A 11 -1.72 -2.12 -3.27
CA GLY A 11 -1.59 -1.72 -1.88
C GLY A 11 -2.39 -2.63 -0.92
N VAL A 12 -3.60 -3.02 -1.31
CA VAL A 12 -4.42 -3.96 -0.53
C VAL A 12 -3.78 -5.35 -0.47
N ILE A 13 -3.23 -5.85 -1.59
CA ILE A 13 -2.51 -7.13 -1.62
C ILE A 13 -1.29 -7.06 -0.69
N LEU A 14 -0.52 -5.97 -0.73
CA LEU A 14 0.61 -5.76 0.16
C LEU A 14 0.18 -5.69 1.63
N LEU A 15 -0.95 -5.04 1.93
CA LEU A 15 -1.50 -4.99 3.28
C LEU A 15 -1.82 -6.39 3.82
N VAL A 16 -2.49 -7.22 3.02
CA VAL A 16 -2.78 -8.62 3.40
C VAL A 16 -1.50 -9.39 3.62
N ALA A 17 -0.51 -9.24 2.74
CA ALA A 17 0.79 -9.89 2.90
C ALA A 17 1.51 -9.43 4.18
N THR A 18 1.54 -8.12 4.47
CA THR A 18 2.11 -7.57 5.70
C THR A 18 1.45 -8.15 6.94
N TYR A 19 0.11 -8.23 6.94
CA TYR A 19 -0.64 -8.80 8.06
C TYR A 19 -0.31 -10.29 8.26
N MET A 20 -0.29 -11.07 7.18
CA MET A 20 0.08 -12.49 7.24
C MET A 20 1.51 -12.71 7.74
N ILE A 21 2.47 -11.91 7.25
CA ILE A 21 3.87 -12.00 7.70
C ILE A 21 3.97 -11.66 9.18
N SER A 22 3.22 -10.66 9.65
CA SER A 22 3.23 -10.30 11.07
C SER A 22 2.71 -11.42 11.95
N ILE A 23 1.61 -12.07 11.55
CA ILE A 23 1.06 -13.22 12.29
C ILE A 23 2.03 -14.40 12.31
N TYR A 24 2.62 -14.73 11.15
CA TYR A 24 3.61 -15.80 11.05
C TYR A 24 4.84 -15.51 11.93
N HIS A 25 5.27 -14.26 11.99
CA HIS A 25 6.37 -13.86 12.87
C HIS A 25 6.03 -14.04 14.34
N GLU A 26 4.83 -13.62 14.78
CA GLU A 26 4.38 -13.80 16.16
C GLU A 26 4.17 -15.27 16.53
N SER A 27 3.72 -16.11 15.60
CA SER A 27 3.41 -17.51 15.84
C SER A 27 4.65 -18.41 15.86
N ASP A 28 5.54 -18.23 14.87
CA ASP A 28 6.67 -19.14 14.64
C ASP A 28 8.01 -18.56 15.15
N HIS A 29 8.11 -17.24 15.30
CA HIS A 29 9.36 -16.55 15.66
C HIS A 29 9.19 -15.48 16.77
N PRO A 30 8.47 -15.75 17.88
CA PRO A 30 8.13 -14.74 18.90
C PRO A 30 9.35 -14.12 19.61
N GLY A 31 10.51 -14.78 19.58
CA GLY A 31 11.75 -14.28 20.18
C GLY A 31 12.64 -13.46 19.23
N ILE A 32 12.30 -13.36 17.94
CA ILE A 32 13.09 -12.62 16.97
C ILE A 32 12.63 -11.16 16.96
N GLY A 33 13.51 -10.24 17.36
CA GLY A 33 13.18 -8.81 17.45
C GLY A 33 12.93 -8.12 16.10
N PHE A 34 13.36 -8.73 14.99
CA PHE A 34 13.16 -8.19 13.65
C PHE A 34 12.01 -8.87 12.91
N ASN A 35 10.91 -8.14 12.69
CA ASN A 35 9.73 -8.63 11.96
C ASN A 35 9.78 -8.18 10.49
N TYR A 36 9.80 -9.12 9.54
CA TYR A 36 9.81 -8.82 8.10
C TYR A 36 8.56 -8.08 7.60
N ALA A 37 7.49 -8.04 8.40
CA ALA A 37 6.32 -7.20 8.15
C ALA A 37 6.68 -5.71 8.05
N TYR A 38 7.78 -5.25 8.67
CA TYR A 38 8.23 -3.86 8.53
C TYR A 38 8.60 -3.49 7.09
N ILE A 39 9.34 -4.35 6.39
CA ILE A 39 9.79 -4.09 5.01
C ILE A 39 8.57 -4.03 4.07
N THR A 40 7.67 -5.00 4.22
CA THR A 40 6.45 -5.06 3.41
C THR A 40 5.48 -3.93 3.76
N GLY A 41 5.37 -3.56 5.04
CA GLY A 41 4.57 -2.44 5.51
C GLY A 41 5.04 -1.09 4.97
N ILE A 42 6.36 -0.83 4.95
CA ILE A 42 6.92 0.39 4.33
C ILE A 42 6.60 0.42 2.83
N SER A 43 6.74 -0.71 2.15
CA SER A 43 6.43 -0.83 0.72
C SER A 43 4.95 -0.55 0.44
N MET A 44 4.06 -1.10 1.27
CA MET A 44 2.61 -0.85 1.22
C MET A 44 2.28 0.64 1.35
N LEU A 45 2.89 1.34 2.31
CA LEU A 45 2.68 2.77 2.51
C LEU A 45 3.10 3.60 1.29
N ILE A 46 4.26 3.31 0.71
CA ILE A 46 4.74 4.00 -0.50
C ILE A 46 3.76 3.84 -1.66
N VAL A 47 3.23 2.63 -1.85
CA VAL A 47 2.25 2.33 -2.91
C VAL A 47 0.94 3.09 -2.68
N PHE A 48 0.42 3.12 -1.46
CA PHE A 48 -0.81 3.86 -1.14
C PHE A 48 -0.64 5.37 -1.28
N ILE A 49 0.47 5.94 -0.81
CA ILE A 49 0.76 7.36 -0.99
C ILE A 49 0.83 7.71 -2.48
N THR A 50 1.54 6.90 -3.27
CA THR A 50 1.64 7.09 -4.73
C THR A 50 0.27 7.04 -5.40
N SER A 51 -0.56 6.06 -5.01
CA SER A 51 -1.94 5.94 -5.49
C SER A 51 -2.75 7.20 -5.21
N PHE A 52 -2.67 7.70 -3.96
CA PHE A 52 -3.42 8.86 -3.51
C PHE A 52 -3.00 10.14 -4.25
N VAL A 53 -1.69 10.35 -4.43
CA VAL A 53 -1.16 11.49 -5.18
C VAL A 53 -1.63 11.46 -6.64
N LEU A 54 -1.60 10.30 -7.29
CA LEU A 54 -2.08 10.17 -8.67
C LEU A 54 -3.59 10.43 -8.78
N PHE A 55 -4.38 9.88 -7.86
CA PHE A 55 -5.81 10.16 -7.78
C PHE A 55 -6.10 11.66 -7.62
N GLY A 56 -5.40 12.34 -6.71
CA GLY A 56 -5.54 13.79 -6.51
C GLY A 56 -5.18 14.59 -7.76
N LYS A 57 -4.08 14.24 -8.43
CA LYS A 57 -3.65 14.88 -9.69
C LYS A 57 -4.67 14.68 -10.80
N ASP A 58 -5.22 13.47 -10.96
CA ASP A 58 -6.23 13.16 -11.97
C ASP A 58 -7.49 14.01 -11.76
N ARG A 59 -7.95 14.14 -10.50
CA ARG A 59 -9.12 14.96 -10.13
C ARG A 59 -8.92 16.45 -10.41
N ILE A 60 -7.74 17.00 -10.12
CA ILE A 60 -7.41 18.41 -10.39
C ILE A 60 -7.33 18.68 -11.90
N LYS A 61 -6.79 17.73 -12.68
CA LYS A 61 -6.73 17.86 -14.14
C LYS A 61 -8.12 17.85 -14.75
N GLU A 62 -8.99 16.95 -14.28
CA GLU A 62 -10.39 16.88 -14.72
C GLU A 62 -11.17 18.17 -14.41
N SER A 63 -10.95 18.77 -13.22
CA SER A 63 -11.62 20.03 -12.85
C SER A 63 -11.18 21.23 -13.68
N LYS A 64 -9.90 21.30 -14.08
CA LYS A 64 -9.39 22.35 -14.97
C LYS A 64 -9.86 22.21 -16.41
N SER A 65 -10.12 20.99 -16.89
CA SER A 65 -10.57 20.74 -18.27
C SER A 65 -12.05 21.03 -18.51
N LYS A 66 -12.86 21.15 -17.45
CA LYS A 66 -14.30 21.49 -17.53
C LYS A 66 -14.56 23.00 -17.42
N LYS A 67 -13.51 23.83 -17.35
CA LYS A 67 -13.57 25.28 -17.20
C LYS A 67 -13.07 25.94 -18.48
#